data_AF-A0A660VAT7-F1
#
_entry.id   AF-A0A660VAT7-F1
#
_cell.length_a   1.000
_cell.length_b   1.000
_cell.length_c   1.000
_cell.angle_alpha   90.00
_cell.angle_beta   90.00
_cell.angle_gamma   90.00
#
_symmetry.space_group_name_H-M   'P 1'
#
loop_
_entity.id
_entity.type
_entity.pdbx_description
1 polymer ?
#
loop_
_entity_poly.entity_id
_entity_poly.type
_entity_poly.pdbx_seq_one_letter_code
_entity_poly.pdbx_strand_id
1 'polypeptide(L)' 'MANKQIRAPRGTTLSCKGWHQEAAMRMLMNNLDPEVAEKPEELIVYGGTGKAARNWDCFHAIVRTLKEL' A
#
# COMPACT_ATOMS: atom_id res chain seq x y z
N MET A 1 16.23 8.31 1.89
CA MET A 1 15.96 6.86 1.98
C MET A 1 15.35 6.45 0.66
N ALA A 2 15.92 5.47 -0.03
CA ALA A 2 15.45 5.08 -1.37
C ALA A 2 13.97 4.70 -1.30
N ASN A 3 13.14 5.41 -2.07
CA ASN A 3 11.71 5.15 -2.13
C ASN A 3 11.52 3.80 -2.82
N LYS A 4 11.48 2.73 -2.02
CA LYS A 4 11.33 1.36 -2.51
C LYS A 4 9.97 1.31 -3.21
N GLN A 5 10.00 1.06 -4.52
CA GLN A 5 8.78 0.92 -5.32
C GLN A 5 7.82 -0.05 -4.62
N ILE A 6 6.65 0.45 -4.22
CA ILE A 6 5.65 -0.34 -3.51
C ILE A 6 4.98 -1.25 -4.52
N ARG A 7 4.87 -2.54 -4.21
CA ARG A 7 4.10 -3.50 -5.00
C ARG A 7 3.37 -4.45 -4.07
N ALA A 8 2.14 -4.80 -4.42
CA ALA A 8 1.35 -5.73 -3.62
C ALA A 8 2.00 -7.13 -3.60
N PRO A 9 2.11 -7.78 -2.41
CA PRO A 9 2.50 -9.19 -2.31
C PRO A 9 1.62 -10.09 -3.19
N ARG A 10 2.23 -11.11 -3.79
CA ARG A 10 1.57 -12.06 -4.71
C ARG A 10 1.63 -13.49 -4.14
N GLY A 11 0.81 -14.38 -4.70
CA GLY A 11 0.74 -15.78 -4.26
C GLY A 11 -0.11 -15.97 -2.99
N THR A 12 -0.06 -17.17 -2.43
CA THR A 12 -0.92 -17.62 -1.33
C THR A 12 -0.32 -17.42 0.07
N THR A 13 0.94 -17.00 0.16
CA THR A 13 1.61 -16.71 1.43
C THR A 13 1.08 -15.42 2.04
N LEU A 14 0.69 -15.46 3.31
CA LEU A 14 0.16 -14.31 4.05
C LEU A 14 1.27 -13.51 4.73
N SER A 15 1.16 -12.19 4.70
CA SER A 15 1.94 -11.28 5.56
C SER A 15 1.17 -10.83 6.80
N CYS A 16 -0.17 -10.87 6.75
CA CYS A 16 -1.08 -10.57 7.86
C CYS A 16 -1.62 -11.84 8.52
N LYS A 17 -2.35 -11.71 9.63
CA LYS A 17 -2.92 -12.85 10.39
C LYS A 17 -4.08 -13.56 9.67
N GLY A 18 -4.70 -12.93 8.67
CA GLY A 18 -5.83 -13.47 7.94
C GLY A 18 -6.05 -12.81 6.58
N TRP A 19 -6.88 -13.44 5.75
CA TRP A 19 -7.11 -13.01 4.37
C TRP A 19 -7.81 -11.65 4.24
N HIS A 20 -8.67 -11.27 5.18
CA HIS A 20 -9.34 -9.97 5.13
C HIS A 20 -8.35 -8.81 5.30
N GLN A 21 -7.47 -8.92 6.29
CA GLN A 21 -6.40 -7.95 6.54
C GLN A 21 -5.37 -7.95 5.40
N GLU A 22 -4.99 -9.15 4.92
CA GLU A 22 -4.08 -9.30 3.78
C GLU A 22 -4.64 -8.65 2.51
N ALA A 23 -5.92 -8.86 2.21
CA ALA A 23 -6.58 -8.28 1.05
C ALA A 23 -6.57 -6.75 1.13
N ALA A 24 -6.92 -6.17 2.28
CA ALA A 24 -6.86 -4.73 2.48
C ALA A 24 -5.43 -4.19 2.29
N MET A 25 -4.42 -4.86 2.84
CA MET A 25 -3.02 -4.46 2.69
C MET A 25 -2.56 -4.55 1.22
N ARG A 26 -2.90 -5.64 0.52
CA ARG A 26 -2.55 -5.82 -0.89
C ARG A 26 -3.22 -4.77 -1.77
N MET A 27 -4.49 -4.47 -1.55
CA MET A 27 -5.20 -3.43 -2.31
C MET A 27 -4.61 -2.04 -2.05
N LEU A 28 -4.26 -1.73 -0.80
CA LEU A 28 -3.57 -0.49 -0.46
C LEU A 28 -2.21 -0.37 -1.19
N MET A 29 -1.42 -1.44 -1.18
CA MET A 29 -0.12 -1.47 -1.86
C MET A 29 -0.27 -1.45 -3.39
N ASN A 30 -1.30 -2.07 -3.94
CA ASN A 30 -1.58 -2.07 -5.38
C ASN A 30 -1.93 -0.68 -5.90
N ASN A 31 -2.64 0.13 -5.11
CA ASN A 31 -2.89 1.54 -5.43
C ASN A 31 -1.60 2.37 -5.55
N LEU A 32 -0.46 1.88 -5.05
CA LEU A 32 0.84 2.57 -5.13
C LEU A 32 1.86 1.82 -6.00
N ASP A 33 1.42 0.80 -6.75
CA ASP A 33 2.27 0.14 -7.73
C ASP A 33 2.65 1.15 -8.84
N PRO A 34 3.92 1.25 -9.25
CA PRO A 34 4.34 2.15 -10.34
C PRO A 34 3.63 1.91 -11.68
N GLU A 35 3.05 0.73 -11.89
CA GLU A 35 2.25 0.43 -13.08
C GLU A 35 0.77 0.81 -12.94
N VAL A 36 0.34 1.25 -11.75
CA VAL A 36 -1.05 1.59 -11.41
C VAL A 36 -1.22 3.07 -11.06
N ALA A 37 -0.33 3.61 -10.23
CA ALA A 37 -0.43 4.97 -9.70
C ALA A 37 0.21 6.01 -10.64
N GLU A 38 -0.41 7.19 -10.74
CA GLU A 38 0.14 8.32 -11.51
C GLU A 38 1.45 8.88 -10.92
N LYS A 39 1.53 9.02 -9.58
CA LYS A 39 2.73 9.52 -8.86
C LYS A 39 2.88 8.83 -7.50
N PRO A 40 3.28 7.54 -7.46
CA PRO A 40 3.32 6.73 -6.24
C PRO A 40 4.26 7.30 -5.15
N GLU A 41 5.33 7.99 -5.54
CA GLU A 41 6.29 8.61 -4.63
C GLU A 41 5.69 9.71 -3.75
N GLU A 42 4.62 10.34 -4.22
CA GLU A 42 3.83 11.34 -3.49
C GLU A 42 2.55 10.74 -2.86
N LEU A 43 2.38 9.42 -2.96
CA LEU A 43 1.20 8.63 -2.59
C LEU A 43 -0.04 8.88 -3.46
N ILE A 44 0.12 9.56 -4.60
CA ILE A 44 -0.98 9.94 -5.49
C ILE A 44 -1.29 8.78 -6.45
N VAL A 45 -2.56 8.35 -6.44
CA VAL A 45 -3.06 7.25 -7.28
C VAL A 45 -3.57 7.81 -8.61
N TYR A 46 -4.58 8.68 -8.56
CA TYR A 46 -5.14 9.36 -9.74
C TYR A 46 -5.97 10.58 -9.32
N GLY A 47 -6.47 11.34 -10.29
CA GLY A 47 -7.39 12.45 -10.03
C GLY A 47 -6.71 13.68 -9.45
N GLY A 48 -5.47 13.95 -9.90
CA GLY A 48 -4.68 15.10 -9.46
C GLY A 48 -4.04 14.89 -8.10
N THR A 49 -4.82 14.96 -7.02
CA THR A 49 -4.32 14.86 -5.63
C THR A 49 -4.94 13.71 -4.83
N GLY A 50 -5.63 12.77 -5.49
CA GLY A 50 -6.20 11.60 -4.83
C GLY A 50 -5.10 10.66 -4.31
N LYS A 51 -4.94 10.57 -2.99
CA LYS A 51 -3.87 9.78 -2.34
C LYS A 51 -4.37 8.49 -1.68
N ALA A 52 -3.53 7.46 -1.70
CA ALA A 52 -3.80 6.20 -1.00
C ALA A 52 -3.66 6.31 0.52
N ALA A 53 -2.83 7.25 1.00
CA ALA A 53 -2.67 7.58 2.42
C ALA A 53 -2.28 9.06 2.57
N ARG A 54 -2.46 9.63 3.77
CA ARG A 54 -2.20 11.05 4.05
C ARG A 54 -0.73 11.45 3.81
N ASN A 55 0.19 10.62 4.31
CA ASN A 55 1.64 10.76 4.19
C ASN A 55 2.28 9.38 4.44
N TRP A 56 3.61 9.29 4.28
CA TRP A 56 4.35 8.04 4.40
C TRP A 56 4.26 7.43 5.81
N ASP A 57 4.27 8.24 6.87
CA ASP A 57 4.10 7.77 8.24
C ASP A 57 2.74 7.08 8.44
N CYS A 58 1.65 7.68 7.93
CA CYS A 58 0.33 7.07 7.94
C CYS A 58 0.29 5.77 7.12
N PHE A 59 0.91 5.74 5.93
CA PHE A 59 0.99 4.52 5.12
C PHE A 59 1.67 3.38 5.90
N HIS A 60 2.84 3.64 6.48
CA HIS A 60 3.56 2.64 7.28
C HIS A 60 2.79 2.20 8.51
N ALA A 61 2.11 3.13 9.19
CA ALA A 61 1.25 2.81 10.33
C ALA A 61 0.07 1.92 9.94
N ILE A 62 -0.60 2.19 8.81
CA ILE A 62 -1.70 1.35 8.30
C ILE A 62 -1.19 -0.06 7.98
N VAL A 63 -0.08 -0.17 7.24
CA VAL A 63 0.51 -1.47 6.89
C VAL A 63 0.90 -2.28 8.14
N ARG A 64 1.54 -1.64 9.14
CA ARG A 64 1.87 -2.30 10.41
C ARG A 64 0.61 -2.78 11.13
N THR A 65 -0.40 -1.93 11.23
CA THR A 65 -1.65 -2.24 11.93
C THR A 65 -2.38 -3.41 11.26
N LEU A 66 -2.47 -3.44 9.93
CA LEU A 66 -3.09 -4.54 9.19
C LEU A 66 -2.38 -5.88 9.43
N LYS A 67 -1.05 -5.88 9.60
CA LYS A 67 -0.30 -7.11 9.91
C LYS A 67 -0.54 -7.62 11.33
N GLU A 68 -0.90 -6.73 12.26
CA GLU A 68 -1.10 -7.03 13.68
C GLU A 68 -2.57 -7.22 14.06
N LEU A 69 -3.52 -6.84 13.20
CA LEU A 69 -4.97 -6.96 13.40
C LEU A 69 -5.48 -8.41 13.35
#